data_AF-A0A5B2XNJ9-F1
#
_entry.id   AF-A0A5B2XNJ9-F1
#
_cell.length_a   1.000
_cell.length_b   1.000
_cell.length_c   1.000
_cell.angle_alpha   90.00
_cell.angle_beta   90.00
_cell.angle_gamma   90.00
#
_symmetry.space_group_name_H-M   'P 1'
#
loop_
_entity.id
_entity.type
_entity.pdbx_description
1 polymer ?
#
loop_
_entity_poly.entity_id
_entity_poly.type
_entity_poly.pdbx_seq_one_letter_code
_entity_poly.pdbx_strand_id
1 'polypeptide(L)'
;MLTVREHEVLRVVGRGLTNSEIAARLGISDVAVASHTARILTKLGLRDRAAAIVYAFDHGIVIPGQWPAPVGKGQAVWAEKPAGQALRMTFREPALPPVASSVVSVSVPAQAPAPVKGPRLRLSVLGQLRAWCDDEPLDLGPVRQQALLAALALRPDVTVSQRELLDGVWGLESPVGNVVPVYVYRLRKCLKLGDSRPDSVISRDRCGYRFVGAGMSLDSTRMEEIVAESDRVQRSGDLAEAVAGYARALDLFQGEPLATLPGPFAELERLRLTERRMALSLRKLSWQLRLGRHAEAVGELWALVPEHPHSEPLAVLLMHAMYRSGRRADALAVYTQTRRRLIDDLGMEPGSVLRRAQQAVLRGDDTLFGDE
;
A
#
# COMPACT_ATOMS: atom_id res chain seq x y z
N MET A 1 4.01 44.20 15.32
CA MET A 1 5.39 43.87 14.93
C MET A 1 5.94 42.79 15.86
N LEU A 2 6.41 41.66 15.30
CA LEU A 2 7.05 40.59 16.07
C LEU A 2 8.51 40.94 16.37
N THR A 3 9.03 40.53 17.52
CA THR A 3 10.45 40.69 17.85
C THR A 3 11.32 39.74 17.03
N VAL A 4 12.64 39.95 17.00
CA VAL A 4 13.60 39.03 16.35
C VAL A 4 13.45 37.61 16.92
N ARG A 5 13.34 37.50 18.25
CA ARG A 5 13.17 36.21 18.93
C ARG A 5 11.84 35.55 18.60
N GLU A 6 10.77 36.32 18.47
CA GLU A 6 9.45 35.81 18.05
C GLU A 6 9.45 35.35 16.59
N HIS A 7 10.21 36.00 15.69
CA HIS A 7 10.39 35.53 14.32
C HIS A 7 11.17 34.20 14.25
N GLU A 8 12.21 34.05 15.07
CA GLU A 8 12.93 32.77 15.18
C GLU A 8 12.01 31.65 15.66
N VAL A 9 11.26 31.90 16.74
CA VAL A 9 10.27 30.94 17.24
C VAL A 9 9.21 30.64 16.19
N LEU A 10 8.66 31.65 15.50
CA LEU A 10 7.66 31.45 14.44
C LEU A 10 8.20 30.64 13.26
N ARG A 11 9.47 30.82 12.88
CA ARG A 11 10.13 30.02 11.83
C ARG A 11 10.25 28.54 12.23
N VAL A 12 10.59 28.25 13.48
CA VAL A 12 10.71 26.87 13.96
C VAL A 12 9.32 26.25 14.23
N VAL A 13 8.37 27.03 14.74
CA VAL A 13 6.95 26.65 14.86
C VAL A 13 6.40 26.30 13.47
N GLY A 14 6.64 27.13 12.45
CA GLY A 14 6.20 26.90 11.07
C GLY A 14 6.72 25.61 10.45
N ARG A 15 7.84 25.06 10.97
CA ARG A 15 8.36 23.74 10.56
C ARG A 15 7.64 22.55 11.22
N GLY A 16 6.72 22.81 12.16
CA GLY A 16 5.91 21.79 12.83
C GLY A 16 6.57 21.14 14.04
N LEU A 17 7.67 21.70 14.56
CA LEU A 17 8.37 21.16 15.73
C LEU A 17 7.54 21.34 17.01
N THR A 18 7.71 20.45 17.97
CA THR A 18 7.16 20.52 19.33
C THR A 18 7.87 21.58 20.17
N ASN A 19 7.30 21.95 21.33
CA ASN A 19 7.94 22.94 22.21
C ASN A 19 9.31 22.47 22.71
N SER A 20 9.46 21.18 23.03
CA SER A 20 10.72 20.61 23.50
C SER A 20 11.78 20.56 22.39
N GLU A 21 11.38 20.29 21.15
CA GLU A 21 12.31 20.35 20.00
C GLU A 21 12.72 21.80 19.69
N ILE A 22 11.80 22.76 19.80
CA ILE A 22 12.10 24.20 19.65
C ILE A 22 13.03 24.66 20.78
N ALA A 23 12.77 24.25 22.01
CA ALA A 23 13.56 24.56 23.19
C ALA A 23 15.00 24.06 23.04
N ALA A 24 15.15 22.78 22.69
CA ALA A 24 16.45 22.18 22.38
C ALA A 24 17.17 22.91 21.24
N ARG A 25 16.44 23.32 20.19
CA ARG A 25 17.03 23.95 19.00
C ARG A 25 17.40 25.42 19.19
N LEU A 26 16.64 26.15 19.99
CA LEU A 26 16.84 27.59 20.23
C LEU A 26 17.60 27.87 21.54
N GLY A 27 17.97 26.83 22.29
CA GLY A 27 18.68 26.95 23.56
C GLY A 27 17.87 27.68 24.64
N ILE A 28 16.56 27.44 24.69
CA ILE A 28 15.65 28.04 25.68
C ILE A 28 14.78 26.99 26.35
N SER A 29 14.12 27.34 27.45
CA SER A 29 13.20 26.43 28.13
C SER A 29 11.87 26.26 27.40
N ASP A 30 11.22 25.11 27.58
CA ASP A 30 9.88 24.82 27.06
C ASP A 30 8.85 25.88 27.49
N VAL A 31 8.99 26.40 28.72
CA VAL A 31 8.16 27.49 29.27
C VAL A 31 8.36 28.79 28.48
N ALA A 32 9.60 29.12 28.12
CA ALA A 32 9.90 30.29 27.30
C ALA A 32 9.33 30.13 25.87
N VAL A 33 9.43 28.93 25.29
CA VAL A 33 8.82 28.63 23.98
C VAL A 33 7.30 28.81 24.01
N ALA A 34 6.64 28.30 25.05
CA ALA A 34 5.19 28.47 25.22
C ALA A 34 4.81 29.96 25.35
N SER A 35 5.57 30.74 26.12
CA SER A 35 5.36 32.17 26.30
C SER A 35 5.56 32.97 25.00
N HIS A 36 6.59 32.65 24.21
CA HIS A 36 6.80 33.28 22.90
C HIS A 36 5.70 32.89 21.89
N THR A 37 5.30 31.63 21.87
CA THR A 37 4.20 31.15 21.00
C THR A 37 2.91 31.89 21.32
N ALA A 38 2.55 32.03 22.60
CA ALA A 38 1.36 32.76 23.02
C ALA A 38 1.39 34.24 22.56
N ARG A 39 2.53 34.92 22.72
CA ARG A 39 2.70 36.31 22.27
C ARG A 39 2.60 36.45 20.75
N ILE A 40 3.16 35.50 19.99
CA ILE A 40 3.04 35.46 18.53
C ILE A 40 1.58 35.33 18.12
N LEU A 41 0.82 34.42 18.74
CA LEU A 41 -0.60 34.23 18.46
C LEU A 41 -1.40 35.50 18.71
N THR A 42 -1.19 36.15 19.85
CA THR A 42 -1.86 37.42 20.18
C THR A 42 -1.49 38.53 19.19
N LYS A 43 -0.20 38.72 18.88
CA LYS A 43 0.27 39.79 17.98
C LYS A 43 -0.18 39.62 16.54
N LEU A 44 -0.38 38.39 16.09
CA LEU A 44 -0.82 38.07 14.73
C LEU A 44 -2.33 37.81 14.63
N GLY A 45 -3.08 37.92 15.73
CA GLY A 45 -4.53 37.63 15.74
C GLY A 45 -4.86 36.18 15.42
N LEU A 46 -3.94 35.25 15.70
CA LEU A 46 -4.07 33.84 15.34
C LEU A 46 -4.70 33.05 16.49
N ARG A 47 -5.68 32.21 16.14
CA ARG A 47 -6.50 31.50 17.12
C ARG A 47 -5.75 30.41 17.87
N ASP A 48 -4.80 29.77 17.20
CA ASP A 48 -4.05 28.66 17.76
C ASP A 48 -2.70 28.48 17.06
N ARG A 49 -1.89 27.57 17.59
CA ARG A 49 -0.58 27.22 17.02
C ARG A 49 -0.69 26.75 15.56
N ALA A 50 -1.77 26.08 15.17
CA ALA A 50 -1.95 25.64 13.79
C ALA A 50 -2.09 26.86 12.85
N ALA A 51 -2.81 27.90 13.28
CA ALA A 51 -2.89 29.17 12.56
C ALA A 51 -1.53 29.88 12.46
N ALA A 52 -0.66 29.79 13.49
CA ALA A 52 0.73 30.28 13.40
C ALA A 52 1.58 29.52 12.39
N ILE A 53 1.41 28.20 12.29
CA ILE A 53 2.11 27.39 11.29
C ILE A 53 1.66 27.77 9.88
N VAL A 54 0.35 27.87 9.65
CA VAL A 54 -0.22 28.28 8.36
C VAL A 54 0.25 29.68 7.98
N TYR A 55 0.19 30.64 8.91
CA TYR A 55 0.69 32.00 8.71
C TYR A 55 2.16 32.03 8.27
N ALA A 56 3.02 31.23 8.90
CA ALA A 56 4.44 31.16 8.56
C ALA A 56 4.70 30.65 7.14
N PHE A 57 3.86 29.75 6.63
CA PHE A 57 3.94 29.30 5.23
C PHE A 57 3.40 30.36 4.26
N ASP A 58 2.22 30.91 4.52
CA ASP A 58 1.56 31.88 3.64
C ASP A 58 2.41 33.14 3.43
N HIS A 59 3.23 33.49 4.42
CA HIS A 59 4.11 34.66 4.38
C HIS A 59 5.56 34.33 4.02
N GLY A 60 5.84 33.11 3.56
CA GLY A 60 7.18 32.70 3.12
C GLY A 60 8.25 32.67 4.22
N ILE A 61 7.84 32.65 5.49
CA ILE A 61 8.75 32.56 6.65
C ILE A 61 9.42 31.18 6.70
N VAL A 62 8.75 30.15 6.16
CA VAL A 62 9.28 28.79 5.97
C VAL A 62 9.04 28.34 4.54
N ILE A 63 10.08 27.81 3.89
CA ILE A 63 10.01 27.26 2.53
C ILE A 63 9.77 25.74 2.61
N PRO A 64 8.76 25.20 1.89
CA PRO A 64 8.58 23.75 1.74
C PRO A 64 9.83 23.11 1.13
N GLY A 65 10.33 22.01 1.70
CA GLY A 65 11.47 21.25 1.17
C GLY A 65 12.75 21.39 1.99
N GLN A 66 12.89 22.43 2.82
CA GLN A 66 14.09 22.67 3.62
C GLN A 66 13.87 22.33 5.10
N TRP A 67 14.12 21.07 5.47
CA TRP A 67 14.16 20.65 6.88
C TRP A 67 15.56 20.15 7.26
N PRO A 68 16.11 20.57 8.41
CA PRO A 68 17.35 20.01 8.92
C PRO A 68 17.13 18.55 9.36
N ALA A 69 18.18 17.74 9.24
CA ALA A 69 18.21 16.37 9.73
C ALA A 69 17.74 16.28 11.21
N PRO A 70 17.09 15.19 11.62
CA PRO A 70 16.71 14.98 13.01
C PRO A 70 17.94 15.11 13.90
N VAL A 71 17.83 15.91 14.96
CA VAL A 71 18.90 16.08 15.95
C VAL A 71 18.92 14.80 16.78
N GLY A 72 19.88 13.92 16.48
CA GLY A 72 20.02 12.63 17.13
C GLY A 72 20.33 12.73 18.63
N LYS A 73 19.72 11.84 19.40
CA LYS A 73 20.32 11.29 20.62
C LYS A 73 20.84 9.89 20.28
N GLY A 74 22.14 9.69 20.46
CA GLY A 74 22.78 8.37 20.43
C GLY A 74 23.29 7.96 19.05
N GLN A 75 24.61 7.98 18.89
CA GLN A 75 25.32 7.26 17.85
C GLN A 75 24.95 5.76 17.93
N ALA A 76 24.42 5.20 16.85
CA ALA A 76 24.49 3.78 16.58
C ALA A 76 25.35 3.58 15.34
N VAL A 77 26.56 3.08 15.58
CA VAL A 77 27.50 2.61 14.57
C VAL A 77 26.84 1.44 13.85
N TRP A 78 26.56 1.59 12.55
CA TRP A 78 26.21 0.45 11.70
C TRP A 78 27.51 -0.30 11.41
N ALA A 79 27.70 -1.43 12.08
CA ALA A 79 28.72 -2.40 11.73
C ALA A 79 28.31 -3.08 10.42
N GLU A 80 29.07 -2.83 9.36
CA GLU A 80 29.05 -3.65 8.15
C GLU A 80 29.41 -5.10 8.53
N LYS A 81 28.59 -6.05 8.08
CA LYS A 81 28.98 -7.46 7.97
C LYS A 81 28.84 -7.92 6.51
N PRO A 82 29.76 -8.76 6.02
CA PRO A 82 30.02 -8.92 4.61
C PRO A 82 29.06 -9.92 3.94
N ALA A 83 28.92 -9.72 2.63
CA ALA A 83 28.14 -10.52 1.70
C ALA A 83 28.54 -12.01 1.70
N GLY A 84 27.55 -12.87 1.92
CA GLY A 84 27.62 -14.30 1.71
C GLY A 84 27.03 -14.70 0.35
N GLN A 85 27.91 -15.14 -0.53
CA GLN A 85 27.73 -15.83 -1.81
C GLN A 85 26.33 -16.37 -2.15
N ALA A 86 25.74 -15.84 -3.22
CA ALA A 86 24.70 -16.51 -4.00
C ALA A 86 25.35 -17.26 -5.18
N LEU A 87 25.11 -18.56 -5.24
CA LEU A 87 25.48 -19.45 -6.34
C LEU A 87 24.76 -19.00 -7.62
N ARG A 88 25.53 -18.52 -8.61
CA ARG A 88 25.07 -18.26 -9.97
C ARG A 88 24.86 -19.59 -10.70
N MET A 89 23.62 -19.93 -10.99
CA MET A 89 23.28 -20.89 -12.05
C MET A 89 22.74 -20.09 -13.24
N THR A 90 23.53 -20.03 -14.31
CA THR A 90 23.16 -19.38 -15.58
C THR A 90 22.24 -20.30 -16.38
N PHE A 91 21.05 -19.83 -16.72
CA PHE A 91 20.20 -20.47 -17.74
C PHE A 91 20.02 -19.50 -18.91
N ARG A 92 20.10 -20.05 -20.12
CA ARG A 92 20.16 -19.36 -21.42
C ARG A 92 18.76 -19.28 -22.01
N GLU A 93 18.22 -18.07 -22.19
CA GLU A 93 16.95 -17.84 -22.90
C GLU A 93 17.10 -18.07 -24.42
N PRO A 94 16.13 -18.71 -25.09
CA PRO A 94 16.04 -18.70 -26.55
C PRO A 94 15.12 -17.56 -27.05
N ALA A 95 15.60 -16.84 -28.07
CA ALA A 95 14.90 -15.77 -28.76
C ALA A 95 13.85 -16.31 -29.75
N LEU A 96 12.70 -15.61 -29.86
CA LEU A 96 11.70 -15.78 -30.91
C LEU A 96 11.66 -14.53 -31.82
N PRO A 97 11.51 -14.70 -33.15
CA PRO A 97 11.58 -13.61 -34.12
C PRO A 97 10.28 -12.80 -34.26
N PRO A 98 10.34 -11.58 -34.84
CA PRO A 98 9.19 -10.70 -34.95
C PRO A 98 8.31 -11.07 -36.15
N VAL A 99 6.99 -11.11 -35.94
CA VAL A 99 6.01 -11.18 -37.04
C VAL A 99 5.40 -9.79 -37.22
N ALA A 100 5.76 -9.15 -38.32
CA ALA A 100 5.10 -7.95 -38.82
C ALA A 100 3.79 -8.35 -39.50
N SER A 101 2.71 -7.63 -39.20
CA SER A 101 1.56 -7.57 -40.09
C SER A 101 0.97 -6.17 -40.05
N SER A 102 1.20 -5.42 -41.13
CA SER A 102 0.46 -4.23 -41.51
C SER A 102 -0.65 -4.67 -42.45
N VAL A 103 -1.92 -4.25 -42.24
CA VAL A 103 -2.87 -3.92 -43.30
C VAL A 103 -4.03 -3.08 -42.74
N VAL A 104 -4.09 -1.84 -43.24
CA VAL A 104 -5.24 -1.01 -43.68
C VAL A 104 -6.33 -0.63 -42.66
N SER A 105 -6.24 0.63 -42.22
CA SER A 105 -7.29 1.44 -41.61
C SER A 105 -8.31 1.90 -42.66
N VAL A 106 -9.58 1.56 -42.47
CA VAL A 106 -10.72 2.21 -43.15
C VAL A 106 -11.31 3.23 -42.18
N SER A 107 -11.25 4.50 -42.55
CA SER A 107 -11.81 5.60 -41.75
C SER A 107 -13.30 5.78 -42.02
N VAL A 108 -14.12 5.57 -40.99
CA VAL A 108 -15.53 6.02 -40.92
C VAL A 108 -15.61 7.07 -39.81
N PRO A 109 -16.17 8.28 -40.05
CA PRO A 109 -16.25 9.30 -39.00
C PRO A 109 -17.40 8.95 -38.04
N ALA A 110 -17.09 8.16 -37.01
CA ALA A 110 -17.97 8.00 -35.86
C ALA A 110 -17.76 9.20 -34.93
N GLN A 111 -18.78 10.04 -34.83
CA GLN A 111 -18.85 11.14 -33.89
C GLN A 111 -18.67 10.58 -32.47
N ALA A 112 -17.52 10.83 -31.86
CA ALA A 112 -17.19 10.30 -30.55
C ALA A 112 -18.20 10.82 -29.52
N PRO A 113 -18.82 9.95 -28.70
CA PRO A 113 -19.52 10.43 -27.52
C PRO A 113 -18.50 11.20 -26.67
N ALA A 114 -18.92 12.36 -26.15
CA ALA A 114 -18.08 13.19 -25.29
C ALA A 114 -17.38 12.32 -24.24
N PRO A 115 -16.07 12.53 -23.96
CA PRO A 115 -15.35 11.68 -23.02
C PRO A 115 -16.09 11.75 -21.68
N VAL A 116 -16.59 10.60 -21.23
CA VAL A 116 -17.02 10.42 -19.84
C VAL A 116 -15.80 10.83 -19.02
N LYS A 117 -15.85 11.99 -18.36
CA LYS A 117 -14.71 12.50 -17.59
C LYS A 117 -14.35 11.42 -16.58
N GLY A 118 -13.20 10.79 -16.78
CA GLY A 118 -12.64 9.84 -15.84
C GLY A 118 -12.50 10.47 -14.45
N PRO A 119 -12.31 9.66 -13.41
CA PRO A 119 -12.07 10.17 -12.07
C PRO A 119 -10.88 11.13 -12.13
N ARG A 120 -11.11 12.39 -11.72
CA ARG A 120 -10.07 13.42 -11.69
C ARG A 120 -8.93 13.07 -10.75
N LEU A 121 -9.17 12.26 -9.73
CA LEU A 121 -8.16 11.86 -8.76
C LEU A 121 -7.95 10.34 -8.81
N ARG A 122 -6.72 9.91 -9.02
CA ARG A 122 -6.34 8.50 -8.99
C ARG A 122 -5.36 8.26 -7.84
N LEU A 123 -5.65 7.29 -6.99
CA LEU A 123 -4.80 6.88 -5.89
C LEU A 123 -4.37 5.43 -6.09
N SER A 124 -3.09 5.15 -5.83
CA SER A 124 -2.55 3.79 -5.79
C SER A 124 -2.08 3.47 -4.39
N VAL A 125 -2.62 2.40 -3.81
CA VAL A 125 -2.32 1.89 -2.47
C VAL A 125 -1.81 0.45 -2.49
N LEU A 126 -1.93 -0.26 -3.62
CA LEU A 126 -1.43 -1.62 -3.82
C LEU A 126 0.08 -1.66 -4.11
N GLY A 127 0.82 -0.77 -3.47
CA GLY A 127 2.25 -0.54 -3.61
C GLY A 127 2.66 0.66 -2.75
N GLN A 128 3.67 1.42 -3.17
CA GLN A 128 3.90 2.74 -2.58
C GLN A 128 2.72 3.67 -2.85
N LEU A 129 2.33 4.48 -1.85
CA LEU A 129 1.24 5.45 -2.01
C LEU A 129 1.59 6.47 -3.09
N ARG A 130 0.80 6.49 -4.15
CA ARG A 130 0.94 7.45 -5.26
C ARG A 130 -0.41 8.05 -5.60
N ALA A 131 -0.36 9.27 -6.13
CA ALA A 131 -1.55 10.00 -6.55
C ALA A 131 -1.32 10.70 -7.87
N TRP A 132 -2.37 10.78 -8.68
CA TRP A 132 -2.42 11.55 -9.91
C TRP A 132 -3.69 12.40 -9.95
N CYS A 133 -3.59 13.63 -10.42
CA CYS A 133 -4.74 14.42 -10.83
C CYS A 133 -4.80 14.40 -12.35
N ASP A 134 -5.89 13.90 -12.91
CA ASP A 134 -6.00 13.51 -14.32
C ASP A 134 -4.85 12.52 -14.66
N ASP A 135 -3.76 12.99 -15.26
CA ASP A 135 -2.54 12.21 -15.53
C ASP A 135 -1.25 12.81 -14.94
N GLU A 136 -1.36 13.92 -14.21
CA GLU A 136 -0.20 14.54 -13.57
C GLU A 136 0.07 13.92 -12.19
N PRO A 137 1.30 13.42 -11.92
CA PRO A 137 1.64 12.91 -10.60
C PRO A 137 1.63 14.04 -9.56
N LEU A 138 1.10 13.74 -8.38
CA LEU A 138 1.02 14.67 -7.25
C LEU A 138 2.12 14.38 -6.22
N ASP A 139 2.77 15.44 -5.73
CA ASP A 139 3.63 15.35 -4.56
C ASP A 139 2.79 15.33 -3.28
N LEU A 140 2.68 14.14 -2.70
CA LEU A 140 1.92 13.89 -1.47
C LEU A 140 2.67 14.31 -0.19
N GLY A 141 3.90 14.80 -0.32
CA GLY A 141 4.73 15.25 0.78
C GLY A 141 5.24 14.10 1.66
N PRO A 142 5.60 14.37 2.93
CA PRO A 142 6.24 13.40 3.82
C PRO A 142 5.38 12.18 4.17
N VAL A 143 6.01 11.06 4.57
CA VAL A 143 5.34 9.78 4.86
C VAL A 143 4.21 9.85 5.89
N ARG A 144 4.26 10.75 6.88
CA ARG A 144 3.15 10.95 7.84
C ARG A 144 1.96 11.70 7.23
N GLN A 145 2.20 12.59 6.28
CA GLN A 145 1.15 13.24 5.50
C GLN A 145 0.47 12.22 4.57
N GLN A 146 1.28 11.38 3.92
CA GLN A 146 0.82 10.25 3.10
C GLN A 146 -0.01 9.24 3.92
N ALA A 147 0.46 8.86 5.11
CA ALA A 147 -0.27 7.96 6.01
C ALA A 147 -1.64 8.52 6.42
N LEU A 148 -1.73 9.82 6.68
CA LEU A 148 -3.00 10.49 6.98
C LEU A 148 -3.94 10.50 5.76
N LEU A 149 -3.41 10.68 4.55
CA LEU A 149 -4.19 10.54 3.33
C LEU A 149 -4.70 9.10 3.17
N ALA A 150 -3.85 8.10 3.34
CA ALA A 150 -4.26 6.69 3.26
C ALA A 150 -5.37 6.37 4.28
N ALA A 151 -5.23 6.85 5.52
CA ALA A 151 -6.23 6.69 6.57
C ALA A 151 -7.62 7.27 6.22
N LEU A 152 -7.66 8.31 5.39
CA LEU A 152 -8.90 8.93 4.93
C LEU A 152 -9.40 8.29 3.63
N ALA A 153 -8.53 8.11 2.63
CA ALA A 153 -8.89 7.65 1.29
C ALA A 153 -9.30 6.17 1.23
N LEU A 154 -8.79 5.32 2.13
CA LEU A 154 -9.22 3.93 2.26
C LEU A 154 -10.59 3.79 2.97
N ARG A 155 -11.13 4.89 3.50
CA ARG A 155 -12.46 4.98 4.11
C ARG A 155 -13.26 6.12 3.45
N PRO A 156 -13.51 6.03 2.14
CA PRO A 156 -14.21 7.10 1.42
C PRO A 156 -15.60 7.32 2.03
N ASP A 157 -16.02 8.58 2.06
CA ASP A 157 -17.30 9.05 2.54
C ASP A 157 -17.61 8.75 4.02
N VAL A 158 -16.62 8.29 4.79
CA VAL A 158 -16.70 8.11 6.25
C VAL A 158 -16.00 9.27 6.97
N THR A 159 -16.67 9.86 7.96
CA THR A 159 -16.05 10.85 8.85
C THR A 159 -15.17 10.15 9.86
N VAL A 160 -13.87 10.46 9.85
CA VAL A 160 -12.87 9.95 10.79
C VAL A 160 -12.54 11.06 11.78
N SER A 161 -12.64 10.76 13.06
CA SER A 161 -12.32 11.73 14.11
C SER A 161 -10.83 12.08 14.13
N GLN A 162 -10.53 13.23 14.69
CA GLN A 162 -9.14 13.67 14.85
C GLN A 162 -8.33 12.69 15.72
N ARG A 163 -8.97 12.11 16.75
CA ARG A 163 -8.35 11.12 17.62
C ARG A 163 -8.02 9.84 16.87
N GLU A 164 -8.95 9.31 16.07
CA GLU A 164 -8.69 8.12 15.25
C GLU A 164 -7.60 8.35 14.20
N LEU A 165 -7.51 9.55 13.63
CA LEU A 165 -6.40 9.89 12.72
C LEU A 165 -5.07 9.96 13.45
N LEU A 166 -5.05 10.50 14.68
CA LEU A 166 -3.85 10.51 15.51
C LEU A 166 -3.42 9.08 15.89
N ASP A 167 -4.35 8.29 16.42
CA ASP A 167 -4.10 6.93 16.86
C ASP A 167 -3.68 6.04 15.67
N GLY A 168 -4.28 6.22 14.49
CA GLY A 168 -3.97 5.44 13.30
C GLY A 168 -2.62 5.76 12.63
N VAL A 169 -2.16 7.01 12.69
CA VAL A 169 -0.92 7.44 12.02
C VAL A 169 0.28 7.46 12.98
N TRP A 170 0.05 7.72 14.27
CA TRP A 170 1.11 7.84 15.27
C TRP A 170 1.07 6.76 16.36
N GLY A 171 -0.07 6.12 16.60
CA GLY A 171 -0.22 5.15 17.69
C GLY A 171 0.19 5.72 19.05
N LEU A 172 1.08 5.01 19.75
CA LEU A 172 1.58 5.41 21.06
C LEU A 172 2.54 6.62 21.00
N GLU A 173 3.06 6.97 19.83
CA GLU A 173 3.98 8.10 19.62
C GLU A 173 3.25 9.37 19.18
N SER A 174 2.02 9.57 19.66
CA SER A 174 1.18 10.70 19.30
C SER A 174 1.83 12.04 19.71
N PRO A 175 1.92 13.01 18.79
CA PRO A 175 2.57 14.28 19.08
C PRO A 175 1.75 15.10 20.07
N VAL A 176 2.44 15.90 20.88
CA VAL A 176 1.77 16.83 21.81
C VAL A 176 1.08 17.94 21.02
N GLY A 177 -0.25 17.92 21.01
CA GLY A 177 -1.10 18.97 20.42
C GLY A 177 -1.84 18.56 19.14
N ASN A 178 -2.57 19.51 18.56
CA ASN A 178 -3.46 19.26 17.43
C ASN A 178 -2.76 19.44 16.07
N VAL A 179 -2.05 18.41 15.59
CA VAL A 179 -1.30 18.48 14.32
C VAL A 179 -2.14 18.14 13.08
N VAL A 180 -3.25 17.41 13.24
CA VAL A 180 -4.08 16.91 12.13
C VAL A 180 -4.56 18.02 11.17
N PRO A 181 -5.07 19.19 11.63
CA PRO A 181 -5.47 20.29 10.76
C PRO A 181 -4.35 20.77 9.83
N VAL A 182 -3.09 20.71 10.28
CA VAL A 182 -1.92 21.11 9.46
C VAL A 182 -1.72 20.14 8.31
N TYR A 183 -1.76 18.83 8.59
CA TYR A 183 -1.65 17.81 7.56
C TYR A 183 -2.82 17.86 6.58
N VAL A 184 -4.05 18.05 7.07
CA VAL A 184 -5.22 18.19 6.21
C VAL A 184 -5.11 19.43 5.31
N TYR A 185 -4.65 20.57 5.84
CA TYR A 185 -4.41 21.76 5.02
C TYR A 185 -3.40 21.47 3.90
N ARG A 186 -2.28 20.81 4.22
CA ARG A 186 -1.26 20.44 3.22
C ARG A 186 -1.80 19.47 2.17
N LEU A 187 -2.56 18.46 2.59
CA LEU A 187 -3.19 17.51 1.67
C LEU A 187 -4.17 18.20 0.73
N ARG A 188 -5.01 19.11 1.24
CA ARG A 188 -5.93 19.90 0.39
C ARG A 188 -5.17 20.68 -0.68
N LYS A 189 -4.07 21.33 -0.30
CA LYS A 189 -3.21 22.08 -1.23
C LYS A 189 -2.54 21.15 -2.27
N CYS A 190 -2.03 20.00 -1.85
CA CYS A 190 -1.37 19.03 -2.74
C CYS A 190 -2.34 18.36 -3.71
N LEU A 191 -3.57 18.08 -3.28
CA LEU A 191 -4.57 17.39 -4.10
C LEU A 191 -5.18 18.28 -5.19
N LYS A 192 -4.87 19.60 -5.20
CA LYS A 192 -5.21 20.59 -6.25
C LYS A 192 -6.69 20.63 -6.68
N LEU A 193 -7.57 20.01 -5.91
CA LEU A 193 -9.01 19.94 -6.16
C LEU A 193 -9.70 20.94 -5.24
N GLY A 194 -9.87 22.17 -5.75
CA GLY A 194 -10.63 23.24 -5.10
C GLY A 194 -9.84 24.03 -4.06
N ASP A 195 -9.16 25.10 -4.48
CA ASP A 195 -8.64 26.15 -3.57
C ASP A 195 -9.76 26.91 -2.84
N SER A 196 -11.01 26.75 -3.28
CA SER A 196 -12.21 27.30 -2.64
C SER A 196 -12.97 26.20 -1.88
N ARG A 197 -13.41 26.54 -0.67
CA ARG A 197 -13.87 25.61 0.39
C ARG A 197 -15.15 24.78 0.15
N PRO A 198 -15.91 24.83 -0.97
CA PRO A 198 -16.90 23.79 -1.24
C PRO A 198 -16.39 22.56 -2.04
N ASP A 199 -15.27 22.64 -2.78
CA ASP A 199 -14.85 21.59 -3.74
C ASP A 199 -13.67 20.72 -3.27
N SER A 200 -13.28 20.85 -2.00
CA SER A 200 -12.15 20.10 -1.44
C SER A 200 -12.51 18.63 -1.21
N VAL A 201 -11.73 17.72 -1.79
CA VAL A 201 -11.84 16.25 -1.61
C VAL A 201 -11.70 15.79 -0.16
N ILE A 202 -11.17 16.63 0.74
CA ILE A 202 -11.22 16.38 2.19
C ILE A 202 -12.15 17.42 2.81
N SER A 203 -13.35 17.03 3.24
CA SER A 203 -14.29 17.92 3.94
C SER A 203 -14.06 17.89 5.45
N ARG A 204 -14.43 18.99 6.13
CA ARG A 204 -14.45 19.04 7.60
C ARG A 204 -15.89 18.83 8.04
N ASP A 205 -16.10 17.82 8.86
CA ASP A 205 -17.39 17.53 9.49
C ASP A 205 -17.35 17.98 10.97
N ARG A 206 -18.49 18.00 11.66
CA ARG A 206 -18.59 18.43 13.07
C ARG A 206 -17.65 17.65 14.00
N CYS A 207 -17.38 16.38 13.68
CA CYS A 207 -16.62 15.47 14.53
C CYS A 207 -15.27 15.03 13.94
N GLY A 208 -14.86 15.55 12.78
CA GLY A 208 -13.63 15.07 12.14
C GLY A 208 -13.44 15.49 10.69
N TYR A 209 -12.77 14.63 9.92
CA TYR A 209 -12.47 14.81 8.51
C TYR A 209 -13.02 13.66 7.69
N ARG A 210 -13.51 13.96 6.50
CA ARG A 210 -14.06 12.98 5.57
C ARG A 210 -13.38 13.13 4.22
N PHE A 211 -12.97 12.02 3.62
CA PHE A 211 -12.56 12.01 2.22
C PHE A 211 -13.80 11.82 1.34
N VAL A 212 -14.02 12.71 0.38
CA VAL A 212 -15.13 12.60 -0.56
C VAL A 212 -14.70 11.66 -1.68
N GLY A 213 -15.36 10.50 -1.79
CA GLY A 213 -15.01 9.47 -2.77
C GLY A 213 -15.40 9.83 -4.21
N ALA A 214 -16.34 10.75 -4.40
CA ALA A 214 -16.83 11.15 -5.70
C ALA A 214 -15.70 11.70 -6.60
N GLY A 215 -15.55 11.10 -7.79
CA GLY A 215 -14.50 11.49 -8.74
C GLY A 215 -13.09 11.01 -8.39
N MET A 216 -12.95 10.13 -7.39
CA MET A 216 -11.71 9.43 -7.05
C MET A 216 -11.78 7.97 -7.52
N SER A 217 -10.66 7.46 -8.02
CA SER A 217 -10.44 6.02 -8.23
C SER A 217 -9.29 5.53 -7.37
N LEU A 218 -9.51 4.37 -6.78
CA LEU A 218 -8.53 3.66 -5.96
C LEU A 218 -8.24 2.31 -6.60
N ASP A 219 -6.97 1.97 -6.79
CA ASP A 219 -6.55 0.68 -7.36
C ASP A 219 -7.08 -0.52 -6.54
N SER A 220 -7.18 -0.42 -5.21
CA SER A 220 -7.80 -1.47 -4.40
C SER A 220 -9.29 -1.66 -4.65
N THR A 221 -10.04 -0.58 -4.91
CA THR A 221 -11.46 -0.68 -5.28
C THR A 221 -11.60 -1.30 -6.66
N ARG A 222 -10.78 -0.86 -7.62
CA ARG A 222 -10.73 -1.43 -8.98
C ARG A 222 -10.35 -2.91 -8.97
N MET A 223 -9.41 -3.31 -8.11
CA MET A 223 -9.07 -4.72 -7.89
C MET A 223 -10.29 -5.51 -7.45
N GLU A 224 -11.05 -5.04 -6.46
CA GLU A 224 -12.26 -5.73 -5.99
C GLU A 224 -13.35 -5.82 -7.07
N GLU A 225 -13.53 -4.79 -7.89
CA GLU A 225 -14.44 -4.81 -9.05
C GLU A 225 -14.04 -5.89 -10.06
N ILE A 226 -12.75 -5.96 -10.43
CA ILE A 226 -12.22 -6.99 -11.33
C ILE A 226 -12.42 -8.39 -10.73
N VAL A 227 -12.19 -8.56 -9.43
CA VAL A 227 -12.39 -9.84 -8.74
C VAL A 227 -13.86 -10.25 -8.73
N ALA A 228 -14.78 -9.31 -8.48
CA ALA A 228 -16.21 -9.58 -8.49
C ALA A 228 -16.71 -9.97 -9.90
N GLU A 229 -16.18 -9.34 -10.95
CA GLU A 229 -16.42 -9.74 -12.35
C GLU A 229 -15.86 -11.14 -12.62
N SER A 230 -14.60 -11.39 -12.24
CA SER A 230 -13.93 -12.69 -12.44
C SER A 230 -14.68 -13.82 -11.75
N ASP A 231 -15.22 -13.57 -10.55
CA ASP A 231 -16.04 -14.52 -9.82
C ASP A 231 -17.38 -14.77 -10.54
N ARG A 232 -17.98 -13.77 -11.20
CA ARG A 232 -19.21 -13.97 -12.01
C ARG A 232 -18.93 -14.83 -13.24
N VAL A 233 -17.85 -14.51 -13.96
CA VAL A 233 -17.36 -15.26 -15.13
C VAL A 233 -17.03 -16.71 -14.75
N GLN A 234 -16.37 -16.92 -13.60
CA GLN A 234 -16.07 -18.24 -13.06
C GLN A 234 -17.35 -19.06 -12.83
N ARG A 235 -18.39 -18.46 -12.23
CA ARG A 235 -19.67 -19.14 -11.96
C ARG A 235 -20.43 -19.47 -13.24
N SER A 236 -20.26 -18.70 -14.32
CA SER A 236 -20.82 -19.02 -15.64
C SER A 236 -20.03 -20.09 -16.40
N GLY A 237 -18.91 -20.58 -15.86
CA GLY A 237 -18.14 -21.70 -16.41
C GLY A 237 -16.94 -21.31 -17.29
N ASP A 238 -16.75 -20.03 -17.60
CA ASP A 238 -15.57 -19.58 -18.35
C ASP A 238 -14.37 -19.41 -17.40
N LEU A 239 -13.75 -20.54 -17.06
CA LEU A 239 -12.61 -20.55 -16.14
C LEU A 239 -11.39 -19.81 -16.73
N ALA A 240 -11.24 -19.79 -18.06
CA ALA A 240 -10.09 -19.17 -18.71
C ALA A 240 -10.13 -17.64 -18.58
N GLU A 241 -11.28 -17.03 -18.83
CA GLU A 241 -11.45 -15.58 -18.64
C GLU A 241 -11.43 -15.22 -17.15
N ALA A 242 -11.95 -16.08 -16.26
CA ALA A 242 -11.83 -15.86 -14.82
C ALA A 242 -10.36 -15.83 -14.35
N VAL A 243 -9.52 -16.76 -14.82
CA VAL A 243 -8.07 -16.77 -14.53
C VAL A 243 -7.40 -15.50 -15.05
N ALA A 244 -7.72 -15.06 -16.26
CA ALA A 244 -7.21 -13.81 -16.81
C ALA A 244 -7.65 -12.59 -15.97
N GLY A 245 -8.89 -12.59 -15.48
CA GLY A 245 -9.40 -11.58 -14.57
C GLY A 245 -8.65 -11.52 -13.23
N TYR A 246 -8.41 -12.66 -12.58
CA TYR A 246 -7.60 -12.69 -11.36
C TYR A 246 -6.15 -12.24 -11.61
N ALA A 247 -5.56 -12.59 -12.77
CA ALA A 247 -4.23 -12.11 -13.15
C ALA A 247 -4.20 -10.57 -13.27
N ARG A 248 -5.18 -9.97 -13.98
CA ARG A 248 -5.30 -8.49 -14.07
C ARG A 248 -5.46 -7.83 -12.70
N ALA A 249 -6.16 -8.47 -11.76
CA ALA A 249 -6.30 -7.96 -10.40
C ALA A 249 -4.96 -8.03 -9.63
N LEU A 250 -4.18 -9.10 -9.81
CA LEU A 250 -2.86 -9.27 -9.21
C LEU A 250 -1.83 -8.29 -9.78
N ASP A 251 -1.90 -7.96 -11.06
CA ASP A 251 -1.01 -6.98 -11.72
C ASP A 251 -1.14 -5.56 -11.15
N LEU A 252 -2.25 -5.25 -10.46
CA LEU A 252 -2.40 -3.99 -9.74
C LEU A 252 -1.48 -3.90 -8.51
N PHE A 253 -1.01 -5.03 -7.98
CA PHE A 253 -0.04 -5.05 -6.88
C PHE A 253 1.37 -4.76 -7.41
N GLN A 254 1.84 -3.55 -7.13
CA GLN A 254 3.15 -3.03 -7.52
C GLN A 254 4.08 -3.01 -6.31
N GLY A 255 4.33 -4.18 -5.74
CA GLY A 255 5.13 -4.38 -4.54
C GLY A 255 4.31 -4.54 -3.26
N GLU A 256 4.88 -4.16 -2.12
CA GLU A 256 4.21 -4.23 -0.82
C GLU A 256 3.14 -3.12 -0.70
N PRO A 257 1.88 -3.45 -0.35
CA PRO A 257 0.84 -2.45 -0.16
C PRO A 257 1.22 -1.40 0.89
N LEU A 258 0.91 -0.14 0.61
CA LEU A 258 1.25 1.02 1.44
C LEU A 258 2.74 1.08 1.84
N ALA A 259 3.65 0.56 1.00
CA ALA A 259 5.10 0.54 1.26
C ALA A 259 5.59 1.86 1.86
N THR A 260 6.41 1.76 2.91
CA THR A 260 7.04 2.87 3.67
C THR A 260 6.13 3.72 4.55
N LEU A 261 4.80 3.56 4.48
CA LEU A 261 3.90 4.33 5.34
C LEU A 261 3.93 3.83 6.80
N PRO A 262 4.12 4.75 7.78
CA PRO A 262 4.14 4.40 9.19
C PRO A 262 2.72 4.37 9.79
N GLY A 263 2.64 3.77 10.97
CA GLY A 263 1.51 3.90 11.89
C GLY A 263 0.58 2.68 11.86
N PRO A 264 -0.15 2.44 12.97
CA PRO A 264 -0.99 1.24 13.12
C PRO A 264 -2.01 1.01 12.00
N PHE A 265 -2.59 2.09 11.45
CA PHE A 265 -3.56 1.97 10.36
C PHE A 265 -2.92 1.42 9.08
N ALA A 266 -1.74 1.95 8.70
CA ALA A 266 -1.04 1.50 7.49
C ALA A 266 -0.54 0.07 7.64
N GLU A 267 -0.10 -0.34 8.83
CA GLU A 267 0.31 -1.71 9.14
C GLU A 267 -0.85 -2.70 9.02
N LEU A 268 -2.03 -2.37 9.57
CA LEU A 268 -3.22 -3.21 9.48
C LEU A 268 -3.70 -3.36 8.03
N GLU A 269 -3.75 -2.26 7.28
CA GLU A 269 -4.16 -2.30 5.88
C GLU A 269 -3.15 -3.03 4.99
N ARG A 270 -1.85 -2.89 5.28
CA ARG A 270 -0.78 -3.66 4.62
C ARG A 270 -0.97 -5.17 4.82
N LEU A 271 -1.27 -5.60 6.05
CA LEU A 271 -1.57 -7.00 6.35
C LEU A 271 -2.80 -7.47 5.57
N ARG A 272 -3.92 -6.75 5.69
CA ARG A 272 -5.20 -7.07 5.02
C ARG A 272 -5.04 -7.19 3.50
N LEU A 273 -4.33 -6.26 2.86
CA LEU A 273 -4.10 -6.25 1.42
C LEU A 273 -3.12 -7.35 0.98
N THR A 274 -2.12 -7.67 1.80
CA THR A 274 -1.19 -8.79 1.53
C THR A 274 -1.91 -10.14 1.61
N GLU A 275 -2.76 -10.33 2.61
CA GLU A 275 -3.62 -11.52 2.71
C GLU A 275 -4.59 -11.61 1.52
N ARG A 276 -5.16 -10.47 1.10
CA ARG A 276 -6.02 -10.41 -0.08
C ARG A 276 -5.27 -10.83 -1.35
N ARG A 277 -4.04 -10.35 -1.54
CA ARG A 277 -3.16 -10.76 -2.65
C ARG A 277 -2.94 -12.27 -2.63
N MET A 278 -2.60 -12.84 -1.48
CA MET A 278 -2.39 -14.28 -1.33
C MET A 278 -3.66 -15.09 -1.67
N ALA A 279 -4.82 -14.68 -1.16
CA ALA A 279 -6.09 -15.33 -1.47
C ALA A 279 -6.43 -15.29 -2.97
N LEU A 280 -6.07 -14.21 -3.67
CA LEU A 280 -6.22 -14.09 -5.13
C LEU A 280 -5.26 -15.02 -5.87
N SER A 281 -3.99 -15.08 -5.47
CA SER A 281 -3.01 -16.00 -6.04
C SER A 281 -3.44 -17.45 -5.90
N LEU A 282 -3.86 -17.88 -4.70
CA LEU A 282 -4.35 -19.24 -4.45
C LEU A 282 -5.55 -19.59 -5.33
N ARG A 283 -6.50 -18.67 -5.49
CA ARG A 283 -7.68 -18.86 -6.32
C ARG A 283 -7.31 -18.95 -7.79
N LYS A 284 -6.50 -18.04 -8.32
CA LYS A 284 -5.97 -18.10 -9.70
C LYS A 284 -5.29 -19.45 -9.97
N LEU A 285 -4.39 -19.87 -9.09
CA LEU A 285 -3.65 -21.12 -9.19
C LEU A 285 -4.57 -22.35 -9.17
N SER A 286 -5.56 -22.38 -8.29
CA SER A 286 -6.54 -23.48 -8.25
C SER A 286 -7.30 -23.62 -9.57
N TRP A 287 -7.67 -22.51 -10.20
CA TRP A 287 -8.37 -22.51 -11.48
C TRP A 287 -7.45 -22.84 -12.66
N GLN A 288 -6.19 -22.38 -12.64
CA GLN A 288 -5.17 -22.81 -13.61
C GLN A 288 -4.98 -24.33 -13.59
N LEU A 289 -4.95 -24.96 -12.40
CA LEU A 289 -4.83 -26.41 -12.30
C LEU A 289 -6.06 -27.13 -12.86
N ARG A 290 -7.27 -26.63 -12.61
CA ARG A 290 -8.51 -27.19 -13.21
C ARG A 290 -8.57 -27.03 -14.73
N LEU A 291 -7.91 -26.00 -15.28
CA LEU A 291 -7.76 -25.81 -16.72
C LEU A 291 -6.63 -26.66 -17.35
N GLY A 292 -5.95 -27.49 -16.56
CA GLY A 292 -4.81 -28.29 -17.04
C GLY A 292 -3.52 -27.49 -17.28
N ARG A 293 -3.45 -26.22 -16.85
CA ARG A 293 -2.27 -25.35 -17.01
C ARG A 293 -1.22 -25.62 -15.94
N HIS A 294 -0.84 -26.89 -15.78
CA HIS A 294 0.02 -27.35 -14.69
C HIS A 294 1.43 -26.74 -14.73
N ALA A 295 2.03 -26.62 -15.92
CA ALA A 295 3.38 -26.06 -16.08
C ALA A 295 3.46 -24.57 -15.66
N GLU A 296 2.48 -23.77 -16.06
CA GLU A 296 2.36 -22.36 -15.63
C GLU A 296 2.19 -22.27 -14.11
N ALA A 297 1.28 -23.07 -13.55
CA ALA A 297 1.04 -23.10 -12.12
C ALA A 297 2.29 -23.53 -11.31
N VAL A 298 3.07 -24.50 -11.80
CA VAL A 298 4.34 -24.90 -11.18
C VAL A 298 5.30 -23.72 -11.10
N GLY A 299 5.47 -22.96 -12.19
CA GLY A 299 6.38 -21.80 -12.21
C GLY A 299 5.99 -20.75 -11.17
N GLU A 300 4.71 -20.40 -11.11
CA GLU A 300 4.18 -19.43 -10.13
C GLU A 300 4.29 -19.96 -8.68
N LEU A 301 3.94 -21.22 -8.43
CA LEU A 301 4.02 -21.84 -7.11
C LEU A 301 5.46 -21.95 -6.58
N TRP A 302 6.43 -22.19 -7.48
CA TRP A 302 7.85 -22.21 -7.11
C TRP A 302 8.37 -20.87 -6.61
N ALA A 303 7.82 -19.75 -7.11
CA ALA A 303 8.15 -18.42 -6.62
C ALA A 303 7.49 -18.12 -5.26
N LEU A 304 6.26 -18.59 -5.03
CA LEU A 304 5.48 -18.27 -3.83
C LEU A 304 5.82 -19.15 -2.60
N VAL A 305 6.15 -20.42 -2.78
CA VAL A 305 6.41 -21.35 -1.65
C VAL A 305 7.60 -20.91 -0.78
N PRO A 306 8.72 -20.39 -1.31
CA PRO A 306 9.80 -19.85 -0.49
C PRO A 306 9.41 -18.63 0.34
N GLU A 307 8.51 -17.78 -0.16
CA GLU A 307 8.00 -16.60 0.56
C GLU A 307 7.02 -16.99 1.68
N HIS A 308 6.36 -18.14 1.52
CA HIS A 308 5.34 -18.65 2.45
C HIS A 308 5.63 -20.11 2.85
N PRO A 309 6.75 -20.37 3.54
CA PRO A 309 7.28 -21.71 3.77
C PRO A 309 6.34 -22.62 4.60
N HIS A 310 5.46 -22.03 5.40
CA HIS A 310 4.49 -22.74 6.26
C HIS A 310 3.09 -22.84 5.66
N SER A 311 2.89 -22.38 4.43
CA SER A 311 1.58 -22.43 3.77
C SER A 311 1.26 -23.82 3.23
N GLU A 312 0.54 -24.62 4.02
CA GLU A 312 0.00 -25.90 3.55
C GLU A 312 -0.84 -25.79 2.27
N PRO A 313 -1.72 -24.77 2.08
CA PRO A 313 -2.47 -24.63 0.83
C PRO A 313 -1.58 -24.51 -0.42
N LEU A 314 -0.48 -23.73 -0.35
CA LEU A 314 0.47 -23.62 -1.46
C LEU A 314 1.19 -24.94 -1.70
N ALA A 315 1.60 -25.63 -0.63
CA ALA A 315 2.22 -26.95 -0.74
C ALA A 315 1.27 -27.95 -1.43
N VAL A 316 -0.01 -27.96 -1.06
CA VAL A 316 -1.02 -28.84 -1.68
C VAL A 316 -1.19 -28.54 -3.18
N LEU A 317 -1.28 -27.27 -3.57
CA LEU A 317 -1.38 -26.89 -4.99
C LEU A 317 -0.12 -27.29 -5.77
N LEU A 318 1.07 -27.15 -5.17
CA LEU A 318 2.33 -27.55 -5.82
C LEU A 318 2.43 -29.07 -5.95
N MET A 319 2.02 -29.82 -4.92
CA MET A 319 1.92 -31.28 -4.99
C MET A 319 0.97 -31.71 -6.10
N HIS A 320 -0.20 -31.09 -6.20
CA HIS A 320 -1.18 -31.35 -7.26
C HIS A 320 -0.56 -31.08 -8.64
N ALA A 321 0.03 -29.90 -8.85
CA ALA A 321 0.62 -29.51 -10.12
C ALA A 321 1.75 -30.47 -10.56
N MET A 322 2.62 -30.87 -9.63
CA MET A 322 3.69 -31.83 -9.88
C MET A 322 3.16 -33.22 -10.21
N TYR A 323 2.18 -33.69 -9.45
CA TYR A 323 1.57 -35.00 -9.66
C TYR A 323 0.90 -35.11 -11.03
N ARG A 324 0.10 -34.10 -11.44
CA ARG A 324 -0.53 -34.06 -12.77
C ARG A 324 0.45 -33.88 -13.92
N SER A 325 1.64 -33.36 -13.63
CA SER A 325 2.75 -33.29 -14.59
C SER A 325 3.57 -34.61 -14.65
N GLY A 326 3.10 -35.69 -14.03
CA GLY A 326 3.80 -36.99 -13.99
C GLY A 326 4.97 -37.04 -13.01
N ARG A 327 5.21 -35.97 -12.23
CA ARG A 327 6.36 -35.82 -11.33
C ARG A 327 6.00 -36.24 -9.90
N ARG A 328 5.57 -37.50 -9.75
CA ARG A 328 5.07 -38.05 -8.48
C ARG A 328 6.09 -37.97 -7.33
N ALA A 329 7.36 -38.26 -7.61
CA ALA A 329 8.42 -38.18 -6.61
C ALA A 329 8.61 -36.75 -6.10
N ASP A 330 8.56 -35.76 -6.99
CA ASP A 330 8.69 -34.34 -6.63
C ASP A 330 7.50 -33.85 -5.80
N ALA A 331 6.28 -34.31 -6.11
CA ALA A 331 5.10 -34.03 -5.28
C ALA A 331 5.29 -34.56 -3.84
N LEU A 332 5.79 -35.79 -3.66
CA LEU A 332 6.06 -36.32 -2.33
C LEU A 332 7.22 -35.60 -1.63
N ALA A 333 8.23 -35.13 -2.37
CA ALA A 333 9.31 -34.32 -1.82
C ALA A 333 8.81 -32.98 -1.26
N VAL A 334 7.84 -32.34 -1.92
CA VAL A 334 7.18 -31.12 -1.41
C VAL A 334 6.50 -31.37 -0.07
N TYR A 335 5.78 -32.49 0.09
CA TYR A 335 5.19 -32.87 1.39
C TYR A 335 6.27 -33.03 2.46
N THR A 336 7.31 -33.81 2.19
CA THR A 336 8.39 -34.06 3.16
C THR A 336 9.07 -32.77 3.58
N GLN A 337 9.34 -31.86 2.64
CA GLN A 337 9.96 -30.57 2.93
C GLN A 337 9.04 -29.66 3.76
N THR A 338 7.76 -29.59 3.41
CA THR A 338 6.78 -28.77 4.13
C THR A 338 6.58 -29.30 5.55
N ARG A 339 6.47 -30.62 5.72
CA ARG A 339 6.38 -31.27 7.04
C ARG A 339 7.58 -30.96 7.92
N ARG A 340 8.80 -31.05 7.38
CA ARG A 340 10.02 -30.69 8.14
C ARG A 340 9.94 -29.25 8.64
N ARG A 341 9.63 -28.29 7.77
CA ARG A 341 9.49 -26.87 8.15
C ARG A 341 8.43 -26.64 9.24
N LEU A 342 7.26 -27.28 9.13
CA LEU A 342 6.21 -27.15 10.14
C LEU A 342 6.65 -27.69 11.51
N ILE A 343 7.38 -28.80 11.53
CA ILE A 343 7.90 -29.41 12.77
C ILE A 343 9.05 -28.58 13.34
N ASP A 344 10.04 -28.26 12.50
CA ASP A 344 11.28 -27.61 12.92
C ASP A 344 11.03 -26.16 13.36
N ASP A 345 10.19 -25.41 12.64
CA ASP A 345 9.97 -23.99 12.90
C ASP A 345 8.79 -23.72 13.86
N LEU A 346 7.74 -24.56 13.81
CA LEU A 346 6.49 -24.34 14.54
C LEU A 346 6.15 -25.44 15.56
N GLY A 347 6.87 -26.57 15.58
CA GLY A 347 6.57 -27.70 16.44
C GLY A 347 5.24 -28.42 16.11
N MET A 348 4.72 -28.24 14.89
CA MET A 348 3.41 -28.75 14.48
C MET A 348 3.52 -29.83 13.40
N GLU A 349 2.68 -30.85 13.49
CA GLU A 349 2.48 -31.81 12.40
C GLU A 349 1.60 -31.22 11.28
N PRO A 350 1.76 -31.67 10.02
CA PRO A 350 0.94 -31.22 8.89
C PRO A 350 -0.55 -31.41 9.15
N GLY A 351 -1.37 -30.45 8.78
CA GLY A 351 -2.83 -30.52 8.84
C GLY A 351 -3.44 -31.63 7.96
N SER A 352 -4.75 -31.86 8.15
CA SER A 352 -5.48 -32.93 7.47
C SER A 352 -5.51 -32.75 5.94
N VAL A 353 -5.51 -31.51 5.44
CA VAL A 353 -5.54 -31.21 4.02
C VAL A 353 -4.24 -31.66 3.35
N LEU A 354 -3.07 -31.30 3.90
CA LEU A 354 -1.78 -31.70 3.36
C LEU A 354 -1.55 -33.21 3.46
N ARG A 355 -1.96 -33.85 4.57
CA ARG A 355 -1.91 -35.31 4.70
C ARG A 355 -2.79 -36.03 3.67
N ARG A 356 -4.01 -35.53 3.40
CA ARG A 356 -4.89 -36.11 2.37
C ARG A 356 -4.27 -35.99 0.97
N ALA A 357 -3.66 -34.84 0.65
CA ALA A 357 -2.96 -34.65 -0.62
C ALA A 357 -1.82 -35.67 -0.79
N GLN A 358 -1.03 -35.92 0.26
CA GLN A 358 -0.01 -36.96 0.24
C GLN A 358 -0.59 -38.35 -0.03
N GLN A 359 -1.69 -38.71 0.66
CA GLN A 359 -2.33 -40.01 0.49
C GLN A 359 -2.89 -40.19 -0.93
N ALA A 360 -3.48 -39.14 -1.52
CA ALA A 360 -3.95 -39.18 -2.90
C ALA A 360 -2.78 -39.44 -3.87
N VAL A 361 -1.66 -38.73 -3.71
CA VAL A 361 -0.43 -38.96 -4.50
C VAL A 361 0.12 -40.38 -4.27
N LEU A 362 0.04 -40.95 -3.07
CA LEU A 362 0.48 -42.33 -2.78
C LEU A 362 -0.44 -43.41 -3.33
N ARG A 363 -1.73 -43.12 -3.53
CA ARG A 363 -2.71 -44.06 -4.10
C ARG A 363 -2.86 -43.92 -5.61
N GLY A 364 -2.38 -42.83 -6.20
CA GLY A 364 -2.67 -42.49 -7.59
C GLY A 364 -4.14 -42.07 -7.76
N ASP A 365 -4.70 -41.40 -6.75
CA ASP A 365 -6.10 -41.02 -6.71
C ASP A 365 -6.27 -39.57 -7.20
N ASP A 366 -6.90 -39.42 -8.36
CA ASP A 366 -7.10 -38.12 -9.02
C ASP A 366 -8.33 -37.38 -8.44
N THR A 367 -9.22 -38.07 -7.71
CA THR A 367 -10.51 -37.51 -7.24
C THR A 367 -10.33 -36.39 -6.21
N LEU A 368 -9.25 -36.42 -5.42
CA LEU A 368 -8.96 -35.39 -4.42
C LEU A 368 -8.53 -34.05 -5.05
N PHE A 369 -8.13 -34.06 -6.31
CA PHE A 369 -7.51 -32.94 -6.99
C PHE A 369 -8.44 -32.24 -8.01
N GLY A 370 -9.68 -32.72 -8.15
CA GLY A 370 -10.76 -31.99 -8.83
C GLY A 370 -11.13 -32.50 -10.21
N ASP A 371 -11.30 -33.81 -10.36
CA ASP A 371 -11.99 -34.42 -11.51
C ASP A 371 -13.41 -34.87 -11.09
N GLU A 372 -14.40 -34.01 -11.33
CA GLU A 372 -15.73 -34.33 -11.90
C GLU A 372 -16.08 -33.28 -12.96
#